data_AF-A0A0D0BPP2-F1
#
_entry.id   AF-A0A0D0BPP2-F1
#
_cell.length_a   1.000
_cell.length_b   1.000
_cell.length_c   1.000
_cell.angle_alpha   90.00
_cell.angle_beta   90.00
_cell.angle_gamma   90.00
#
_symmetry.space_group_name_H-M   'P 1'
#
loop_
_entity.id
_entity.type
_entity.pdbx_description
1 polymer ?
#
loop_
_entity_poly.entity_id
_entity_poly.type
_entity_poly.pdbx_seq_one_letter_code
_entity_poly.pdbx_strand_id
1 'polypeptide(L)'
;MIHPVLLASAFFTIFWTPTIAFNFDSACGSIASQAASIENTTIFFADIVPAGTMLTFPDQDPSCGFPGSSQEVLVDMCRVALNVSTSDRSGITMEAWLPRNWTGRFLSTGNGGLDGCIQYVDLAYTTAQGFATVGANNGHNGTSGRLFFNNSDVLADFVYRSIHTNVVVGKEITRMFYGTPHKHSYYLGCSTGGRQGFKMVQDFPDDFDGVVAGSPAINWNNLMSWSARFHNILGNATSPTFVTSEEWLGLIHENILEQCDIIDGVADGIIEDPNLCDYKPEVLICGSSGNLSDCLTPTQAGSVRQVFSPMFDTHGRLMYPRQQPGSENAALVGLIYSPDVFPFSQDWFHFVVFDPSFDVETLDLSDYQIAEDLNPFNIATFNGNLSSFQSRGGKVITYHGQADELIAPTDTEFYYHHVARTMGLPPSEIDEFLRFFRISGMSHCETGPGAWEIGQTLSGASGNLTPETLDPERNVLTAVVRWVEEGIAPDTILGTKFVNDTTELGVAFSRRHCRYPFRNNFDGTGDSTLPDSWSCKLD
;
A
#
# COMPACT_ATOMS: atom_id res chain seq x y z
N MET A 1 5.18 -31.89 78.73
CA MET A 1 4.54 -31.49 77.45
C MET A 1 4.82 -29.98 77.31
N ILE A 2 5.95 -29.54 76.72
CA ILE A 2 6.27 -29.49 75.27
C ILE A 2 5.18 -28.66 74.56
N HIS A 3 5.35 -27.45 74.00
CA HIS A 3 6.49 -26.75 73.37
C HIS A 3 6.38 -25.20 73.52
N PRO A 4 7.49 -24.44 73.44
CA PRO A 4 7.46 -23.03 73.08
C PRO A 4 7.58 -22.84 71.55
N VAL A 5 6.74 -21.97 70.97
CA VAL A 5 6.81 -21.58 69.55
C VAL A 5 7.82 -20.45 69.41
N LEU A 6 8.92 -20.72 68.70
CA LEU A 6 9.91 -19.73 68.26
C LEU A 6 9.36 -18.96 67.05
N LEU A 7 9.17 -17.65 67.19
CA LEU A 7 9.03 -16.75 66.04
C LEU A 7 10.44 -16.48 65.48
N ALA A 8 10.72 -17.06 64.31
CA ALA A 8 11.90 -16.73 63.52
C ALA A 8 11.60 -15.51 62.64
N SER A 9 12.26 -14.39 62.90
CA SER A 9 12.27 -13.23 62.01
C SER A 9 13.10 -13.55 60.77
N ALA A 10 12.43 -13.84 59.65
CA ALA A 10 13.08 -13.98 58.35
C ALA A 10 13.43 -12.58 57.82
N PHE A 11 14.71 -12.22 57.88
CA PHE A 11 15.25 -11.09 57.11
C PHE A 11 15.23 -11.48 55.62
N PHE A 12 14.26 -10.98 54.87
CA PHE A 12 14.33 -10.97 53.40
C PHE A 12 15.41 -9.96 52.99
N THR A 13 16.61 -10.45 52.70
CA THR A 13 17.59 -9.71 51.92
C THR A 13 17.04 -9.57 50.50
N ILE A 14 16.50 -8.39 50.19
CA ILE A 14 16.20 -7.97 48.82
C ILE A 14 17.55 -7.86 48.11
N PHE A 15 17.90 -8.89 47.33
CA PHE A 15 18.99 -8.77 46.37
C PHE A 15 18.51 -7.81 45.28
N TRP A 16 18.92 -6.55 45.39
CA TRP A 16 18.78 -5.57 44.33
C TRP A 16 19.75 -5.97 43.23
N THR A 17 19.33 -6.85 42.32
CA THR A 17 20.05 -7.04 41.06
C THR A 17 19.90 -5.74 40.28
N PRO A 18 20.99 -4.99 40.01
CA PRO A 18 20.89 -3.81 39.18
C PRO A 18 20.41 -4.29 37.81
N THR A 19 19.23 -3.85 37.39
CA THR A 19 18.85 -3.93 35.98
C THR A 19 19.94 -3.21 35.22
N ILE A 20 20.74 -3.96 34.45
CA ILE A 20 21.72 -3.37 33.55
C ILE A 20 20.92 -2.43 32.65
N ALA A 21 21.14 -1.12 32.80
CA ALA A 21 20.49 -0.14 31.97
C ALA A 21 20.86 -0.45 30.51
N PHE A 22 19.87 -0.53 29.64
CA PHE A 22 20.08 -0.72 28.21
C PHE A 22 21.06 0.33 27.69
N ASN A 23 22.17 -0.13 27.09
CA ASN A 23 23.17 0.72 26.47
C ASN A 23 23.08 0.56 24.95
N PHE A 24 22.47 1.54 24.31
CA PHE A 24 22.22 1.53 22.87
C PHE A 24 23.49 1.37 22.02
N ASP A 25 24.54 2.12 22.34
CA ASP A 25 25.77 2.13 21.55
C ASP A 25 26.48 0.77 21.63
N SER A 26 26.50 0.16 22.83
CA SER A 26 27.01 -1.19 23.04
C SER A 26 26.14 -2.26 22.38
N ALA A 27 24.82 -2.08 22.37
CA ALA A 27 23.90 -2.99 21.68
C ALA A 27 24.15 -2.95 20.17
N CYS A 28 24.27 -1.76 19.58
CA CYS A 28 24.58 -1.61 18.16
C CYS A 28 25.97 -2.16 17.81
N GLY A 29 26.98 -1.91 18.65
CA GLY A 29 28.32 -2.45 18.45
C GLY A 29 28.43 -3.98 18.55
N SER A 30 27.40 -4.66 19.07
CA SER A 30 27.40 -6.13 19.23
C SER A 30 26.30 -6.85 18.45
N ILE A 31 25.30 -6.16 17.90
CA ILE A 31 24.17 -6.80 17.24
C ILE A 31 24.59 -7.60 16.02
N ALA A 32 25.59 -7.16 15.26
CA ALA A 32 26.07 -7.91 14.10
C ALA A 32 26.59 -9.31 14.47
N SER A 33 27.31 -9.45 15.58
CA SER A 33 27.83 -10.75 16.02
C SER A 33 26.73 -11.63 16.64
N GLN A 34 25.75 -11.02 17.30
CA GLN A 34 24.59 -11.75 17.85
C GLN A 34 23.67 -12.26 16.73
N ALA A 35 23.30 -11.39 15.79
CA ALA A 35 22.40 -11.70 14.69
C ALA A 35 23.01 -12.70 13.69
N ALA A 36 24.33 -12.83 13.64
CA ALA A 36 25.01 -13.90 12.87
C ALA A 36 24.69 -15.32 13.38
N SER A 37 24.07 -15.47 14.56
CA SER A 37 23.58 -16.76 15.05
C SER A 37 22.18 -17.15 14.53
N ILE A 38 21.48 -16.22 13.86
CA ILE A 38 20.19 -16.49 13.23
C ILE A 38 20.43 -17.40 12.03
N GLU A 39 19.61 -18.44 11.89
CA GLU A 39 19.75 -19.42 10.82
C GLU A 39 19.68 -18.75 9.44
N ASN A 40 20.47 -19.26 8.48
CA ASN A 40 20.51 -18.79 7.09
C ASN A 40 20.84 -17.29 6.91
N THR A 41 21.36 -16.63 7.94
CA THR A 41 21.61 -15.19 7.94
C THR A 41 23.09 -14.88 7.76
N THR A 42 23.39 -13.92 6.90
CA THR A 42 24.70 -13.30 6.73
C THR A 42 24.58 -11.80 6.99
N ILE A 43 25.23 -11.31 8.05
CA ILE A 43 25.24 -9.89 8.38
C ILE A 43 26.28 -9.16 7.54
N PHE A 44 25.87 -8.07 6.89
CA PHE A 44 26.79 -7.19 6.17
C PHE A 44 27.44 -6.17 7.12
N PHE A 45 26.63 -5.43 7.88
CA PHE A 45 27.09 -4.47 8.86
C PHE A 45 26.01 -4.13 9.89
N ALA A 46 26.44 -3.49 10.98
CA ALA A 46 25.57 -2.82 11.94
C ALA A 46 26.23 -1.50 12.38
N ASP A 47 25.60 -0.37 12.07
CA ASP A 47 26.19 0.95 12.29
C ASP A 47 25.22 1.89 13.02
N ILE A 48 25.78 2.71 13.93
CA ILE A 48 25.04 3.82 14.52
C ILE A 48 24.93 4.93 13.48
N VAL A 49 23.70 5.37 13.21
CA VAL A 49 23.41 6.45 12.27
C VAL A 49 22.71 7.58 13.03
N PRO A 50 23.36 8.75 13.18
CA PRO A 50 22.75 9.92 13.83
C PRO A 50 21.61 10.52 13.01
N ALA A 51 20.67 11.18 13.68
CA ALA A 51 19.66 12.02 13.02
C ALA A 51 20.28 13.11 12.12
N GLY A 52 19.64 13.42 11.01
CA GLY A 52 20.11 14.36 9.97
C GLY A 52 21.15 13.76 9.01
N THR A 53 21.51 12.49 9.17
CA THR A 53 22.42 11.81 8.22
C THR A 53 21.68 11.54 6.91
N MET A 54 22.23 12.00 5.79
CA MET A 54 21.81 11.58 4.45
C MET A 54 22.48 10.26 4.10
N LEU A 55 21.77 9.15 4.24
CA LEU A 55 22.23 7.85 3.76
C LEU A 55 22.20 7.81 2.24
N THR A 56 23.15 7.11 1.65
CA THR A 56 23.14 6.74 0.22
C THR A 56 23.12 5.23 0.10
N PHE A 57 22.54 4.74 -1.01
CA PHE A 57 22.37 3.30 -1.26
C PHE A 57 23.10 2.90 -2.56
N PRO A 58 24.44 2.89 -2.55
CA PRO A 58 25.23 2.63 -3.77
C PRO A 58 25.06 1.21 -4.32
N ASP A 59 24.65 0.25 -3.48
CA ASP A 59 24.42 -1.15 -3.86
C ASP A 59 22.97 -1.40 -4.32
N GLN A 60 22.11 -0.38 -4.27
CA GLN A 60 20.73 -0.47 -4.76
C GLN A 60 20.72 -0.54 -6.28
N ASP A 61 19.82 -1.35 -6.84
CA ASP A 61 19.65 -1.41 -8.29
C ASP A 61 19.27 -0.02 -8.84
N PRO A 62 19.89 0.45 -9.94
CA PRO A 62 19.61 1.77 -10.50
C PRO A 62 18.13 2.04 -10.82
N SER A 63 17.35 0.99 -11.11
CA SER A 63 15.92 1.12 -11.39
C SER A 63 15.07 1.41 -10.16
N CYS A 64 15.58 1.21 -8.95
CA CYS A 64 14.90 1.56 -7.70
C CYS A 64 15.03 3.03 -7.30
N GLY A 65 15.68 3.87 -8.11
CA GLY A 65 16.12 5.22 -7.75
C GLY A 65 15.03 6.27 -7.58
N PHE A 66 13.75 5.91 -7.58
CA PHE A 66 12.63 6.82 -7.35
C PHE A 66 11.85 6.39 -6.09
N PRO A 67 11.70 7.27 -5.08
CA PRO A 67 11.99 8.71 -5.11
C PRO A 67 13.44 9.13 -4.77
N GLY A 68 14.37 8.21 -4.52
CA GLY A 68 15.78 8.61 -4.38
C GLY A 68 16.78 7.49 -4.11
N SER A 69 18.03 7.71 -4.52
CA SER A 69 19.21 6.90 -4.14
C SER A 69 19.78 7.28 -2.77
N SER A 70 19.08 8.14 -2.04
CA SER A 70 19.43 8.63 -0.72
C SER A 70 18.19 8.84 0.14
N GLN A 71 18.37 8.81 1.45
CA GLN A 71 17.30 9.03 2.42
C GLN A 71 17.86 9.73 3.67
N GLU A 72 17.19 10.79 4.12
CA GLU A 72 17.49 11.41 5.40
C GLU A 72 17.02 10.52 6.55
N VAL A 73 17.90 10.32 7.54
CA VAL A 73 17.59 9.63 8.78
C VAL A 73 17.06 10.64 9.79
N LEU A 74 15.82 10.47 10.23
CA LEU A 74 15.13 11.48 11.03
C LEU A 74 15.39 11.35 12.56
N VAL A 75 15.91 10.21 13.01
CA VAL A 75 16.22 9.94 14.44
C VAL A 75 17.49 9.12 14.58
N ASP A 76 18.16 9.23 15.73
CA ASP A 76 19.27 8.34 16.07
C ASP A 76 18.84 6.87 16.04
N MET A 77 19.53 6.05 15.25
CA MET A 77 19.20 4.64 15.08
C MET A 77 20.43 3.76 14.89
N CYS A 78 20.24 2.45 15.04
CA CYS A 78 21.19 1.43 14.62
C CYS A 78 20.64 0.80 13.34
N ARG A 79 21.41 0.90 12.26
CA ARG A 79 21.08 0.31 10.95
C ARG A 79 21.79 -1.02 10.83
N VAL A 80 21.04 -2.10 10.67
CA VAL A 80 21.57 -3.45 10.46
C VAL A 80 21.18 -3.88 9.05
N ALA A 81 22.16 -4.25 8.22
CA ALA A 81 21.93 -4.78 6.89
C ALA A 81 22.40 -6.23 6.80
N LEU A 82 21.58 -7.08 6.18
CA LEU A 82 21.81 -8.52 6.16
C LEU A 82 21.17 -9.17 4.93
N ASN A 83 21.66 -10.36 4.60
CA ASN A 83 21.01 -11.28 3.69
C ASN A 83 20.49 -12.51 4.45
N VAL A 84 19.29 -12.96 4.11
CA VAL A 84 18.70 -14.21 4.63
C VAL A 84 18.43 -15.13 3.45
N SER A 85 19.09 -16.29 3.40
CA SER A 85 18.80 -17.30 2.38
C SER A 85 17.43 -17.92 2.64
N THR A 86 16.56 -17.87 1.64
CA THR A 86 15.18 -18.41 1.67
C THR A 86 15.08 -19.75 0.93
N SER A 87 16.05 -20.05 0.07
CA SER A 87 16.37 -21.39 -0.43
C SER A 87 17.86 -21.48 -0.81
N ASP A 88 18.26 -22.58 -1.43
CA ASP A 88 19.56 -22.79 -2.06
C ASP A 88 19.78 -21.96 -3.35
N ARG A 89 18.73 -21.31 -3.86
CA ARG A 89 18.75 -20.51 -5.10
C ARG A 89 17.96 -19.19 -5.00
N SER A 90 17.63 -18.76 -3.78
CA SER A 90 16.94 -17.50 -3.48
C SER A 90 17.32 -16.98 -2.10
N GLY A 91 17.14 -15.69 -1.89
CA GLY A 91 17.45 -15.01 -0.64
C GLY A 91 16.99 -13.57 -0.69
N ILE A 92 16.84 -12.98 0.49
CA ILE A 92 16.40 -11.59 0.64
C ILE A 92 17.52 -10.75 1.23
N THR A 93 17.75 -9.58 0.66
CA THR A 93 18.43 -8.49 1.36
C THR A 93 17.39 -7.75 2.17
N MET A 94 17.65 -7.60 3.47
CA MET A 94 16.79 -6.84 4.36
C MET A 94 17.60 -5.89 5.22
N GLU A 95 16.93 -4.85 5.71
CA GLU A 95 17.47 -3.97 6.73
C GLU A 95 16.56 -3.92 7.95
N ALA A 96 17.17 -3.72 9.11
CA ALA A 96 16.50 -3.39 10.37
C ALA A 96 17.02 -2.06 10.88
N TRP A 97 16.12 -1.09 11.04
CA TRP A 97 16.38 0.24 11.57
C TRP A 97 15.82 0.31 13.00
N LEU A 98 16.72 0.39 13.97
CA LEU A 98 16.42 0.25 15.39
C LEU A 98 16.62 1.62 16.09
N PRO A 99 15.56 2.38 16.39
CA PRO A 99 15.70 3.73 16.93
C PRO A 99 16.17 3.71 18.38
N ARG A 100 16.92 4.75 18.77
CA ARG A 100 17.30 4.95 20.18
C ARG A 100 16.08 5.15 21.07
N ASN A 101 15.08 5.89 20.58
CA ASN A 101 13.80 6.15 21.24
C ASN A 101 12.74 5.11 20.87
N TRP A 102 13.02 3.85 21.16
CA TRP A 102 12.11 2.75 20.85
C TRP A 102 10.88 2.75 21.76
N THR A 103 9.70 2.63 21.16
CA THR A 103 8.39 2.63 21.85
C THR A 103 7.98 1.25 22.36
N GLY A 104 8.73 0.21 22.00
CA GLY A 104 8.33 -1.18 22.21
C GLY A 104 7.58 -1.78 21.02
N ARG A 105 7.38 -1.04 19.93
CA ARG A 105 6.64 -1.47 18.73
C ARG A 105 7.60 -1.99 17.65
N PHE A 106 7.20 -3.04 16.96
CA PHE A 106 7.86 -3.55 15.76
C PHE A 106 7.05 -3.16 14.53
N LEU A 107 7.70 -2.92 13.38
CA LEU A 107 7.03 -2.66 12.12
C LEU A 107 7.75 -3.32 10.93
N SER A 108 7.01 -3.83 9.96
CA SER A 108 7.55 -4.19 8.64
C SER A 108 6.95 -3.31 7.54
N THR A 109 7.78 -2.87 6.59
CA THR A 109 7.36 -2.17 5.38
C THR A 109 7.16 -3.14 4.22
N GLY A 110 6.51 -2.68 3.15
CA GLY A 110 6.33 -3.44 1.90
C GLY A 110 7.26 -3.01 0.76
N ASN A 111 6.84 -3.35 -0.46
CA ASN A 111 7.47 -3.03 -1.75
C ASN A 111 6.47 -2.39 -2.74
N GLY A 112 6.93 -2.02 -3.94
CA GLY A 112 6.10 -1.51 -5.04
C GLY A 112 6.15 -2.37 -6.30
N GLY A 113 5.17 -2.24 -7.20
CA GLY A 113 5.17 -2.89 -8.53
C GLY A 113 5.61 -4.37 -8.53
N LEU A 114 6.49 -4.73 -9.47
CA LEU A 114 7.22 -6.01 -9.49
C LEU A 114 8.57 -5.94 -8.79
N ASP A 115 8.80 -4.90 -8.00
CA ASP A 115 10.15 -4.54 -7.60
C ASP A 115 10.69 -5.40 -6.45
N GLY A 116 12.02 -5.38 -6.38
CA GLY A 116 12.80 -5.79 -5.23
C GLY A 116 13.50 -4.60 -4.59
N CYS A 117 12.77 -3.50 -4.40
CA CYS A 117 13.31 -2.25 -3.88
C CYS A 117 12.87 -2.05 -2.42
N ILE A 118 13.85 -1.89 -1.52
CA ILE A 118 13.55 -1.51 -0.13
C ILE A 118 13.01 -0.07 -0.11
N GLN A 119 11.83 0.11 0.47
CA GLN A 119 11.17 1.42 0.66
C GLN A 119 11.84 2.21 1.80
N TYR A 120 13.04 2.74 1.56
CA TYR A 120 13.82 3.44 2.60
C TYR A 120 13.10 4.66 3.18
N VAL A 121 12.25 5.33 2.40
CA VAL A 121 11.41 6.43 2.89
C VAL A 121 10.44 5.97 3.98
N ASP A 122 9.84 4.79 3.84
CA ASP A 122 8.95 4.21 4.85
C ASP A 122 9.74 3.70 6.07
N LEU A 123 10.95 3.18 5.86
CA LEU A 123 11.88 2.88 6.96
C LEU A 123 12.15 4.12 7.80
N ALA A 124 12.50 5.24 7.16
CA ALA A 124 12.75 6.51 7.84
C ALA A 124 11.49 7.03 8.55
N TYR A 125 10.35 7.03 7.86
CA TYR A 125 9.06 7.50 8.37
C TYR A 125 8.64 6.79 9.65
N THR A 126 8.74 5.46 9.67
CA THR A 126 8.26 4.63 10.78
C THR A 126 9.30 4.53 11.91
N THR A 127 10.59 4.43 11.59
CA THR A 127 11.66 4.44 12.60
C THR A 127 11.60 5.71 13.44
N ALA A 128 11.32 6.85 12.80
CA ALA A 128 11.22 8.14 13.46
C ALA A 128 10.01 8.28 14.41
N GLN A 129 8.98 7.44 14.22
CA GLN A 129 7.87 7.30 15.17
C GLN A 129 8.18 6.29 16.29
N GLY A 130 9.41 5.79 16.35
CA GLY A 130 9.92 4.93 17.43
C GLY A 130 9.59 3.45 17.25
N PHE A 131 9.29 3.00 16.04
CA PHE A 131 9.18 1.58 15.69
C PHE A 131 10.56 0.98 15.42
N ALA A 132 10.78 -0.26 15.83
CA ALA A 132 11.87 -1.06 15.29
C ALA A 132 11.41 -1.57 13.92
N THR A 133 11.91 -0.96 12.85
CA THR A 133 11.37 -1.16 11.50
C THR A 133 12.26 -2.07 10.67
N VAL A 134 11.66 -2.98 9.90
CA VAL A 134 12.34 -3.76 8.87
C VAL A 134 11.76 -3.54 7.47
N GLY A 135 12.59 -3.76 6.45
CA GLY A 135 12.20 -3.76 5.05
C GLY A 135 13.09 -4.71 4.26
N ALA A 136 12.56 -5.35 3.22
CA ALA A 136 13.28 -6.33 2.41
C ALA A 136 13.12 -6.07 0.91
N ASN A 137 14.04 -6.58 0.12
CA ASN A 137 14.08 -6.45 -1.34
C ASN A 137 13.19 -7.46 -2.08
N ASN A 138 12.17 -8.04 -1.43
CA ASN A 138 11.21 -8.93 -2.07
C ASN A 138 11.77 -10.20 -2.75
N GLY A 139 13.07 -10.53 -2.57
CA GLY A 139 13.72 -11.71 -3.16
C GLY A 139 14.58 -11.44 -4.38
N HIS A 140 14.63 -10.21 -4.88
CA HIS A 140 15.44 -9.81 -6.03
C HIS A 140 15.83 -8.33 -5.95
N ASN A 141 16.58 -7.82 -6.93
CA ASN A 141 16.93 -6.40 -7.00
C ASN A 141 16.41 -5.80 -8.30
N GLY A 142 15.93 -4.56 -8.23
CA GLY A 142 15.40 -3.82 -9.37
C GLY A 142 13.90 -4.00 -9.59
N THR A 143 13.36 -3.32 -10.61
CA THR A 143 11.92 -3.21 -10.85
C THR A 143 11.33 -4.24 -11.82
N SER A 144 12.19 -5.03 -12.48
CA SER A 144 11.77 -6.03 -13.48
C SER A 144 11.46 -7.39 -12.85
N GLY A 145 10.43 -8.06 -13.38
CA GLY A 145 10.08 -9.44 -13.04
C GLY A 145 10.97 -10.50 -13.68
N ARG A 146 12.03 -10.11 -14.42
CA ARG A 146 12.92 -11.05 -15.13
C ARG A 146 13.48 -12.16 -14.25
N LEU A 147 13.73 -11.88 -12.97
CA LEU A 147 14.30 -12.86 -12.03
C LEU A 147 13.29 -13.90 -11.54
N PHE A 148 12.00 -13.78 -11.88
CA PHE A 148 11.01 -14.84 -11.68
C PHE A 148 11.16 -15.99 -12.69
N PHE A 149 11.72 -15.69 -13.88
CA PHE A 149 11.80 -16.66 -14.98
C PHE A 149 12.62 -17.89 -14.60
N ASN A 150 12.00 -19.06 -14.73
CA ASN A 150 12.58 -20.34 -14.32
C ASN A 150 13.11 -20.36 -12.88
N ASN A 151 12.59 -19.49 -11.99
CA ASN A 151 12.99 -19.40 -10.60
C ASN A 151 11.79 -19.22 -9.66
N SER A 152 11.10 -20.34 -9.40
CA SER A 152 9.95 -20.40 -8.49
C SER A 152 10.25 -19.91 -7.06
N ASP A 153 11.51 -19.96 -6.64
CA ASP A 153 11.86 -19.60 -5.26
C ASP A 153 11.95 -18.08 -5.08
N VAL A 154 12.49 -17.36 -6.07
CA VAL A 154 12.43 -15.89 -6.11
C VAL A 154 10.98 -15.42 -6.25
N LEU A 155 10.17 -16.12 -7.07
CA LEU A 155 8.74 -15.84 -7.15
C LEU A 155 8.04 -16.07 -5.80
N ALA A 156 8.37 -17.13 -5.06
CA ALA A 156 7.81 -17.36 -3.73
C ALA A 156 8.20 -16.27 -2.73
N ASP A 157 9.43 -15.74 -2.82
CA ASP A 157 9.88 -14.59 -2.04
C ASP A 157 9.03 -13.35 -2.33
N PHE A 158 8.80 -13.04 -3.61
CA PHE A 158 7.94 -11.95 -4.06
C PHE A 158 6.50 -12.11 -3.57
N VAL A 159 5.96 -13.33 -3.63
CA VAL A 159 4.55 -13.57 -3.31
C VAL A 159 4.28 -13.40 -1.83
N TYR A 160 5.10 -14.00 -0.96
CA TYR A 160 4.83 -14.01 0.48
C TYR A 160 6.09 -14.14 1.36
N ARG A 161 7.09 -14.90 0.90
CA ARG A 161 8.13 -15.42 1.79
C ARG A 161 9.12 -14.33 2.22
N SER A 162 9.34 -13.30 1.41
CA SER A 162 10.23 -12.20 1.77
C SER A 162 9.72 -11.42 2.98
N ILE A 163 8.45 -11.00 2.95
CA ILE A 163 7.83 -10.27 4.06
C ILE A 163 7.74 -11.15 5.30
N HIS A 164 7.26 -12.39 5.19
CA HIS A 164 7.20 -13.27 6.37
C HIS A 164 8.60 -13.49 6.99
N THR A 165 9.62 -13.74 6.17
CA THR A 165 10.99 -13.98 6.63
C THR A 165 11.56 -12.73 7.30
N ASN A 166 11.37 -11.53 6.72
CA ASN A 166 11.88 -10.29 7.29
C ASN A 166 11.22 -9.97 8.64
N VAL A 167 9.94 -10.34 8.84
CA VAL A 167 9.22 -10.18 10.10
C VAL A 167 9.80 -11.11 11.16
N VAL A 168 9.97 -12.39 10.84
CA VAL A 168 10.51 -13.39 11.79
C VAL A 168 11.92 -13.00 12.24
N VAL A 169 12.80 -12.72 11.29
CA VAL A 169 14.20 -12.32 11.57
C VAL A 169 14.25 -10.95 12.25
N GLY A 170 13.44 -9.99 11.81
CA GLY A 170 13.35 -8.65 12.39
C GLY A 170 12.91 -8.64 13.84
N LYS A 171 11.91 -9.44 14.19
CA LYS A 171 11.44 -9.61 15.58
C LYS A 171 12.52 -10.21 16.47
N GLU A 172 13.31 -11.14 15.93
CA GLU A 172 14.45 -11.71 16.65
C GLU A 172 15.58 -10.69 16.87
N ILE A 173 15.97 -9.96 15.82
CA ILE A 173 16.96 -8.87 15.93
C ILE A 173 16.50 -7.82 16.95
N THR A 174 15.23 -7.42 16.91
CA THR A 174 14.64 -6.47 17.86
C THR A 174 14.76 -6.98 19.29
N ARG A 175 14.43 -8.26 19.54
CA ARG A 175 14.56 -8.90 20.85
C ARG A 175 16.01 -8.94 21.34
N MET A 176 16.95 -9.31 20.47
CA MET A 176 18.38 -9.36 20.80
C MET A 176 18.92 -7.96 21.13
N PHE A 177 18.55 -6.96 20.33
CA PHE A 177 19.04 -5.60 20.46
C PHE A 177 18.55 -4.93 21.74
N TYR A 178 17.23 -4.88 21.96
CA TYR A 178 16.65 -4.19 23.12
C TYR A 178 16.62 -5.04 24.41
N GLY A 179 16.99 -6.33 24.32
CA GLY A 179 16.98 -7.27 25.44
C GLY A 179 15.58 -7.67 25.93
N THR A 180 14.53 -7.26 25.20
CA THR A 180 13.12 -7.59 25.49
C THR A 180 12.36 -7.71 24.16
N PRO A 181 11.35 -8.60 24.05
CA PRO A 181 10.49 -8.64 22.87
C PRO A 181 9.71 -7.33 22.70
N HIS A 182 9.27 -7.07 21.45
CA HIS A 182 8.27 -6.05 21.15
C HIS A 182 6.95 -6.37 21.85
N LYS A 183 6.13 -5.33 22.10
CA LYS A 183 4.79 -5.44 22.68
C LYS A 183 3.72 -5.69 21.63
N HIS A 184 3.82 -4.98 20.51
CA HIS A 184 2.90 -5.03 19.38
C HIS A 184 3.67 -4.99 18.06
N SER A 185 3.11 -5.63 17.03
CA SER A 185 3.69 -5.75 15.69
C SER A 185 2.79 -5.11 14.64
N TYR A 186 3.37 -4.26 13.78
CA TYR A 186 2.63 -3.48 12.80
C TYR A 186 3.14 -3.69 11.37
N TYR A 187 2.28 -3.42 10.40
CA TYR A 187 2.63 -3.40 8.98
C TYR A 187 2.18 -2.10 8.34
N LEU A 188 2.99 -1.54 7.46
CA LEU A 188 2.64 -0.41 6.60
C LEU A 188 3.10 -0.69 5.17
N GLY A 189 2.17 -0.62 4.22
CA GLY A 189 2.50 -0.69 2.81
C GLY A 189 1.36 -0.28 1.90
N CYS A 190 1.70 0.18 0.70
CA CYS A 190 0.74 0.57 -0.33
C CYS A 190 1.06 -0.12 -1.67
N SER A 191 0.09 -0.26 -2.59
CA SER A 191 0.28 -0.94 -3.88
C SER A 191 0.57 -2.43 -3.71
N THR A 192 1.67 -2.95 -4.27
CA THR A 192 2.23 -4.27 -3.95
C THR A 192 2.41 -4.46 -2.44
N GLY A 193 2.79 -3.40 -1.72
CA GLY A 193 2.81 -3.37 -0.25
C GLY A 193 1.43 -3.56 0.36
N GLY A 194 0.36 -3.02 -0.23
CA GLY A 194 -1.01 -3.28 0.21
C GLY A 194 -1.42 -4.74 0.01
N ARG A 195 -1.05 -5.34 -1.13
CA ARG A 195 -1.21 -6.78 -1.38
C ARG A 195 -0.45 -7.61 -0.33
N GLN A 196 0.82 -7.29 -0.10
CA GLN A 196 1.67 -7.97 0.89
C GLN A 196 1.05 -7.89 2.29
N GLY A 197 0.49 -6.73 2.69
CA GLY A 197 -0.23 -6.59 3.95
C GLY A 197 -1.42 -7.56 4.05
N PHE A 198 -2.26 -7.62 3.02
CA PHE A 198 -3.37 -8.59 2.98
C PHE A 198 -2.90 -10.06 2.90
N LYS A 199 -1.79 -10.34 2.24
CA LYS A 199 -1.18 -11.68 2.20
C LYS A 199 -0.80 -12.13 3.62
N MET A 200 -0.23 -11.23 4.42
CA MET A 200 0.11 -11.52 5.81
C MET A 200 -1.15 -11.71 6.67
N VAL A 201 -2.19 -10.89 6.47
CA VAL A 201 -3.49 -11.06 7.16
C VAL A 201 -4.14 -12.41 6.83
N GLN A 202 -4.11 -12.83 5.56
CA GLN A 202 -4.74 -14.06 5.08
C GLN A 202 -3.98 -15.32 5.51
N ASP A 203 -2.65 -15.34 5.31
CA ASP A 203 -1.85 -16.56 5.35
C ASP A 203 -0.92 -16.64 6.58
N PHE A 204 -0.56 -15.48 7.18
CA PHE A 204 0.36 -15.37 8.32
C PHE A 204 -0.22 -14.50 9.43
N PRO A 205 -1.41 -14.84 9.98
CA PRO A 205 -2.15 -13.96 10.87
C PRO A 205 -1.38 -13.59 12.15
N ASP A 206 -0.38 -14.37 12.53
CA ASP A 206 0.46 -14.13 13.72
C ASP A 206 1.57 -13.08 13.54
N ASP A 207 1.80 -12.63 12.31
CA ASP A 207 2.88 -11.69 12.02
C ASP A 207 2.57 -10.27 12.52
N PHE A 208 1.30 -9.85 12.54
CA PHE A 208 0.93 -8.49 12.90
C PHE A 208 -0.32 -8.42 13.79
N ASP A 209 -0.34 -7.40 14.63
CA ASP A 209 -1.51 -7.00 15.43
C ASP A 209 -2.28 -5.87 14.73
N GLY A 210 -1.57 -4.99 13.99
CA GLY A 210 -2.14 -3.89 13.22
C GLY A 210 -1.55 -3.81 11.81
N VAL A 211 -2.40 -3.70 10.79
CA VAL A 211 -1.98 -3.64 9.37
C VAL A 211 -2.59 -2.40 8.71
N VAL A 212 -1.75 -1.57 8.09
CA VAL A 212 -2.16 -0.52 7.16
C VAL A 212 -1.84 -0.98 5.74
N ALA A 213 -2.87 -1.20 4.92
CA ALA A 213 -2.75 -1.68 3.55
C ALA A 213 -3.44 -0.71 2.57
N GLY A 214 -2.65 0.14 1.93
CA GLY A 214 -3.11 1.15 0.96
C GLY A 214 -3.18 0.63 -0.48
N SER A 215 -4.13 1.11 -1.27
CA SER A 215 -4.34 0.79 -2.71
C SER A 215 -3.87 -0.62 -3.07
N PRO A 216 -4.44 -1.67 -2.44
CA PRO A 216 -3.83 -2.99 -2.45
C PRO A 216 -3.90 -3.66 -3.83
N ALA A 217 -2.76 -4.16 -4.32
CA ALA A 217 -2.66 -4.98 -5.54
C ALA A 217 -3.14 -6.44 -5.32
N ILE A 218 -4.28 -6.60 -4.66
CA ILE A 218 -4.99 -7.88 -4.56
C ILE A 218 -5.65 -8.22 -5.90
N ASN A 219 -6.23 -9.42 -6.01
CA ASN A 219 -6.76 -9.93 -7.28
C ASN A 219 -5.68 -9.94 -8.39
N TRP A 220 -4.45 -10.26 -8.00
CA TRP A 220 -3.23 -9.96 -8.76
C TRP A 220 -3.25 -10.38 -10.23
N ASN A 221 -3.62 -11.63 -10.55
CA ASN A 221 -3.56 -12.09 -11.94
C ASN A 221 -4.59 -11.37 -12.82
N ASN A 222 -5.78 -11.09 -12.27
CA ASN A 222 -6.80 -10.31 -12.97
C ASN A 222 -6.40 -8.83 -13.08
N LEU A 223 -5.71 -8.27 -12.08
CA LEU A 223 -5.11 -6.93 -12.18
C LEU A 223 -4.09 -6.87 -13.32
N MET A 224 -3.13 -7.81 -13.37
CA MET A 224 -2.14 -7.87 -14.47
C MET A 224 -2.80 -8.05 -15.84
N SER A 225 -3.86 -8.86 -15.90
CA SER A 225 -4.64 -9.08 -17.13
C SER A 225 -5.41 -7.83 -17.55
N TRP A 226 -6.02 -7.14 -16.59
CA TRP A 226 -6.77 -5.90 -16.81
C TRP A 226 -5.86 -4.76 -17.28
N SER A 227 -4.67 -4.62 -16.69
CA SER A 227 -3.68 -3.62 -17.15
C SER A 227 -3.19 -3.93 -18.57
N ALA A 228 -2.95 -5.21 -18.90
CA ALA A 228 -2.60 -5.61 -20.27
C ALA A 228 -3.72 -5.30 -21.28
N ARG A 229 -4.99 -5.45 -20.86
CA ARG A 229 -6.16 -5.27 -21.72
C ARG A 229 -6.26 -3.85 -22.28
N PHE A 230 -5.69 -2.82 -21.64
CA PHE A 230 -5.72 -1.46 -22.19
C PHE A 230 -5.02 -1.36 -23.55
N HIS A 231 -3.91 -2.05 -23.75
CA HIS A 231 -3.26 -2.15 -25.06
C HIS A 231 -4.20 -2.78 -26.10
N ASN A 232 -4.91 -3.85 -25.75
CA ASN A 232 -5.86 -4.50 -26.65
C ASN A 232 -7.05 -3.62 -27.04
N ILE A 233 -7.46 -2.71 -26.14
CA ILE A 233 -8.55 -1.77 -26.38
C ILE A 233 -8.10 -0.60 -27.27
N LEU A 234 -6.93 -0.03 -26.96
CA LEU A 234 -6.43 1.20 -27.59
C LEU A 234 -5.62 0.92 -28.86
N GLY A 235 -4.97 -0.23 -28.94
CA GLY A 235 -4.01 -0.58 -29.98
C GLY A 235 -2.73 0.24 -29.90
N ASN A 236 -1.91 0.13 -30.96
CA ASN A 236 -0.68 0.91 -31.07
C ASN A 236 -0.95 2.34 -31.56
N ALA A 237 0.10 3.16 -31.63
CA ALA A 237 0.00 4.58 -32.00
C ALA A 237 -0.58 4.88 -33.39
N THR A 238 -0.70 3.86 -34.26
CA THR A 238 -1.33 3.99 -35.60
C THR A 238 -2.74 3.44 -35.67
N SER A 239 -3.22 2.80 -34.60
CA SER A 239 -4.55 2.21 -34.54
C SER A 239 -5.65 3.30 -34.48
N PRO A 240 -6.78 3.12 -35.17
CA PRO A 240 -7.89 4.09 -35.15
C PRO A 240 -8.61 4.16 -33.80
N THR A 241 -8.32 3.24 -32.88
CA THR A 241 -8.79 3.17 -31.50
C THR A 241 -7.91 3.96 -30.53
N PHE A 242 -6.71 4.36 -30.94
CA PHE A 242 -5.73 4.97 -30.06
C PHE A 242 -6.13 6.40 -29.67
N VAL A 243 -5.90 6.74 -28.41
CA VAL A 243 -6.16 8.06 -27.82
C VAL A 243 -4.86 8.54 -27.19
N THR A 244 -4.43 9.72 -27.61
CA THR A 244 -3.18 10.33 -27.14
C THR A 244 -3.30 10.81 -25.70
N SER A 245 -2.17 10.95 -25.00
CA SER A 245 -2.15 11.57 -23.66
C SER A 245 -2.74 12.98 -23.65
N GLU A 246 -2.58 13.75 -24.73
CA GLU A 246 -3.17 15.08 -24.86
C GLU A 246 -4.70 15.02 -24.92
N GLU A 247 -5.27 14.09 -25.68
CA GLU A 247 -6.74 13.89 -25.71
C GLU A 247 -7.26 13.37 -24.36
N TRP A 248 -6.53 12.47 -23.68
CA TRP A 248 -6.91 12.01 -22.35
C TRP A 248 -7.00 13.15 -21.33
N LEU A 249 -5.98 14.01 -21.27
CA LEU A 249 -5.89 15.07 -20.27
C LEU A 249 -6.69 16.32 -20.64
N GLY A 250 -6.60 16.75 -21.90
CA GLY A 250 -7.17 18.03 -22.35
C GLY A 250 -8.60 17.96 -22.89
N LEU A 251 -9.12 16.76 -23.13
CA LEU A 251 -10.47 16.57 -23.67
C LEU A 251 -11.31 15.61 -22.83
N ILE A 252 -10.82 14.39 -22.58
CA ILE A 252 -11.59 13.35 -21.89
C ILE A 252 -11.74 13.66 -20.40
N HIS A 253 -10.64 13.99 -19.71
CA HIS A 253 -10.68 14.30 -18.28
C HIS A 253 -11.55 15.52 -17.98
N GLU A 254 -11.38 16.61 -18.74
CA GLU A 254 -12.21 17.81 -18.60
C GLU A 254 -13.70 17.48 -18.78
N ASN A 255 -14.06 16.66 -19.78
CA ASN A 255 -15.45 16.26 -19.98
C ASN A 255 -15.96 15.26 -18.93
N ILE A 256 -15.09 14.45 -18.33
CA ILE A 256 -15.43 13.64 -17.15
C ILE A 256 -15.84 14.56 -16.01
N LEU A 257 -15.04 15.59 -15.70
CA LEU A 257 -15.37 16.54 -14.65
C LEU A 257 -16.67 17.30 -14.95
N GLU A 258 -16.89 17.75 -16.19
CA GLU A 258 -18.16 18.38 -16.60
C GLU A 258 -19.38 17.49 -16.35
N GLN A 259 -19.25 16.17 -16.50
CA GLN A 259 -20.35 15.21 -16.29
C GLN A 259 -20.50 14.78 -14.83
N CYS A 260 -19.41 14.75 -14.06
CA CYS A 260 -19.36 13.99 -12.82
C CYS A 260 -18.93 14.75 -11.56
N ASP A 261 -18.20 15.86 -11.67
CA ASP A 261 -17.71 16.64 -10.51
C ASP A 261 -18.87 17.05 -9.60
N ILE A 262 -19.93 17.63 -10.18
CA ILE A 262 -21.07 18.13 -9.39
C ILE A 262 -21.98 17.05 -8.78
N ILE A 263 -21.70 15.76 -8.98
CA ILE A 263 -22.56 14.67 -8.46
C ILE A 263 -22.62 14.68 -6.93
N ASP A 264 -21.52 14.99 -6.26
CA ASP A 264 -21.47 15.11 -4.79
C ASP A 264 -21.92 16.49 -4.26
N GLY A 265 -22.28 17.40 -5.17
CA GLY A 265 -22.84 18.71 -4.86
C GLY A 265 -21.83 19.85 -4.84
N VAL A 266 -20.56 19.59 -5.15
CA VAL A 266 -19.48 20.59 -5.23
C VAL A 266 -18.81 20.50 -6.61
N ALA A 267 -18.39 21.64 -7.15
CA ALA A 267 -17.57 21.68 -8.37
C ALA A 267 -16.15 22.09 -7.97
N ASP A 268 -15.37 21.14 -7.46
CA ASP A 268 -14.00 21.35 -6.98
C ASP A 268 -12.95 20.53 -7.76
N GLY A 269 -13.36 19.91 -8.87
CA GLY A 269 -12.51 19.08 -9.71
C GLY A 269 -12.22 17.72 -9.08
N ILE A 270 -13.05 17.28 -8.13
CA ILE A 270 -12.89 16.03 -7.40
C ILE A 270 -14.20 15.25 -7.48
N ILE A 271 -14.12 14.02 -7.99
CA ILE A 271 -15.26 13.11 -7.92
C ILE A 271 -15.20 12.39 -6.57
N GLU A 272 -16.04 12.76 -5.62
CA GLU A 272 -15.97 12.25 -4.23
C GLU A 272 -16.29 10.73 -4.15
N ASP A 273 -17.23 10.24 -4.98
CA ASP A 273 -17.50 8.80 -5.18
C ASP A 273 -17.65 8.46 -6.67
N PRO A 274 -16.60 7.95 -7.33
CA PRO A 274 -16.62 7.70 -8.77
C PRO A 274 -17.50 6.51 -9.17
N ASN A 275 -18.07 5.75 -8.23
CA ASN A 275 -19.10 4.76 -8.54
C ASN A 275 -20.40 5.40 -9.04
N LEU A 276 -20.64 6.68 -8.72
CA LEU A 276 -21.81 7.44 -9.18
C LEU A 276 -21.59 8.05 -10.57
N CYS A 277 -20.35 8.15 -11.04
CA CYS A 277 -20.01 8.69 -12.35
C CYS A 277 -20.27 7.66 -13.47
N ASP A 278 -21.34 7.87 -14.24
CA ASP A 278 -21.66 7.09 -15.45
C ASP A 278 -21.26 7.87 -16.71
N TYR A 279 -19.96 8.10 -16.87
CA TYR A 279 -19.37 8.88 -17.95
C TYR A 279 -19.77 8.37 -19.36
N LYS A 280 -20.14 9.32 -20.24
CA LYS A 280 -20.53 9.08 -21.64
C LYS A 280 -19.57 9.79 -22.61
N PRO A 281 -18.55 9.09 -23.16
CA PRO A 281 -17.61 9.72 -24.11
C PRO A 281 -18.23 10.08 -25.46
N GLU A 282 -19.45 9.61 -25.79
CA GLU A 282 -20.10 9.90 -27.08
C GLU A 282 -20.38 11.38 -27.30
N VAL A 283 -20.49 12.17 -26.22
CA VAL A 283 -20.69 13.61 -26.33
C VAL A 283 -19.50 14.32 -26.97
N LEU A 284 -18.32 13.69 -26.93
CA LEU A 284 -17.09 14.16 -27.55
C LEU A 284 -16.95 13.73 -29.02
N ILE A 285 -17.88 12.94 -29.58
CA ILE A 285 -17.77 12.51 -30.97
C ILE A 285 -17.90 13.72 -31.91
N CYS A 286 -16.96 13.86 -32.84
CA CYS A 286 -16.94 14.96 -33.81
C CYS A 286 -18.30 15.18 -34.50
N GLY A 287 -18.80 16.41 -34.47
CA GLY A 287 -20.10 16.79 -35.04
C GLY A 287 -21.32 16.56 -34.14
N SER A 288 -21.20 15.90 -32.99
CA SER A 288 -22.32 15.65 -32.06
C SER A 288 -22.75 16.92 -31.30
N SER A 289 -21.80 17.84 -31.08
CA SER A 289 -21.98 19.10 -30.35
C SER A 289 -21.74 20.35 -31.20
N GLY A 290 -21.61 20.19 -32.53
CA GLY A 290 -21.20 21.27 -33.44
C GLY A 290 -19.71 21.65 -33.35
N ASN A 291 -18.94 21.00 -32.46
CA ASN A 291 -17.49 21.14 -32.40
C ASN A 291 -16.83 20.31 -33.52
N LEU A 292 -16.00 20.97 -34.33
CA LEU A 292 -15.28 20.36 -35.47
C LEU A 292 -13.77 20.24 -35.22
N SER A 293 -13.27 20.83 -34.13
CA SER A 293 -11.92 20.69 -33.58
C SER A 293 -12.05 20.18 -32.14
N ASP A 294 -11.02 19.51 -31.61
CA ASP A 294 -10.99 18.98 -30.23
C ASP A 294 -12.15 18.02 -29.92
N CYS A 295 -12.21 16.92 -30.69
CA CYS A 295 -13.26 15.90 -30.60
C CYS A 295 -12.68 14.51 -30.91
N LEU A 296 -13.36 13.46 -30.43
CA LEU A 296 -13.01 12.07 -30.70
C LEU A 296 -13.68 11.54 -31.97
N THR A 297 -13.03 10.62 -32.66
CA THR A 297 -13.73 9.78 -33.64
C THR A 297 -14.70 8.82 -32.93
N PRO A 298 -15.73 8.29 -33.61
CA PRO A 298 -16.60 7.27 -33.03
C PRO A 298 -15.84 6.03 -32.52
N THR A 299 -14.75 5.67 -33.18
CA THR A 299 -13.89 4.54 -32.81
C THR A 299 -13.11 4.83 -31.52
N GLN A 300 -12.53 6.01 -31.39
CA GLN A 300 -11.86 6.45 -30.15
C GLN A 300 -12.85 6.57 -28.97
N ALA A 301 -14.03 7.16 -29.18
CA ALA A 301 -15.04 7.21 -28.12
C ALA A 301 -15.47 5.80 -27.66
N GLY A 302 -15.52 4.84 -28.61
CA GLY A 302 -15.77 3.42 -28.32
C GLY A 302 -14.65 2.76 -27.51
N SER A 303 -13.37 3.07 -27.75
CA SER A 303 -12.26 2.54 -26.95
C SER A 303 -12.21 3.16 -25.55
N VAL A 304 -12.45 4.47 -25.42
CA VAL A 304 -12.60 5.15 -24.12
C VAL A 304 -13.71 4.51 -23.29
N ARG A 305 -14.86 4.22 -23.90
CA ARG A 305 -15.96 3.50 -23.22
C ARG A 305 -15.51 2.14 -22.70
N GLN A 306 -14.68 1.42 -23.46
CA GLN A 306 -14.18 0.10 -23.06
C GLN A 306 -13.16 0.15 -21.91
N VAL A 307 -12.33 1.20 -21.84
CA VAL A 307 -11.43 1.45 -20.69
C VAL A 307 -12.25 1.59 -19.40
N PHE A 308 -13.33 2.37 -19.45
CA PHE A 308 -14.26 2.54 -18.32
C PHE A 308 -15.34 1.43 -18.23
N SER A 309 -15.06 0.25 -18.78
CA SER A 309 -15.94 -0.93 -18.67
C SER A 309 -15.25 -2.07 -17.93
N PRO A 310 -15.99 -2.81 -17.07
CA PRO A 310 -15.45 -3.95 -16.36
C PRO A 310 -15.01 -5.07 -17.31
N MET A 311 -14.06 -5.88 -16.85
CA MET A 311 -13.54 -7.03 -17.56
C MET A 311 -14.23 -8.31 -17.08
N PHE A 312 -14.81 -9.07 -18.02
CA PHE A 312 -15.49 -10.33 -17.74
C PHE A 312 -14.81 -11.50 -18.46
N ASP A 313 -14.94 -12.69 -17.88
CA ASP A 313 -14.55 -13.93 -18.55
C ASP A 313 -15.59 -14.38 -19.59
N THR A 314 -15.29 -15.48 -20.27
CA THR A 314 -16.16 -16.07 -21.30
C THR A 314 -17.50 -16.63 -20.77
N HIS A 315 -17.66 -16.73 -19.45
CA HIS A 315 -18.88 -17.16 -18.77
C HIS A 315 -19.65 -15.97 -18.17
N GLY A 316 -19.20 -14.74 -18.40
CA GLY A 316 -19.81 -13.52 -17.86
C GLY A 316 -19.53 -13.29 -16.37
N ARG A 317 -18.52 -13.97 -15.78
CA ARG A 317 -18.06 -13.71 -14.42
C ARG A 317 -17.10 -12.52 -14.44
N LEU A 318 -17.23 -11.63 -13.47
CA LEU A 318 -16.34 -10.47 -13.34
C LEU A 318 -14.93 -10.96 -13.02
N MET A 319 -13.94 -10.53 -13.82
CA MET A 319 -12.52 -10.74 -13.55
C MET A 319 -11.93 -9.54 -12.80
N TYR A 320 -12.18 -8.33 -13.32
CA TYR A 320 -11.69 -7.09 -12.74
C TYR A 320 -12.67 -5.93 -12.98
N PRO A 321 -12.85 -4.99 -12.02
CA PRO A 321 -13.65 -3.79 -12.22
C PRO A 321 -13.22 -2.93 -13.42
N ARG A 322 -14.06 -1.95 -13.75
CA ARG A 322 -13.67 -0.87 -14.66
C ARG A 322 -12.58 0.01 -14.02
N GLN A 323 -11.80 0.69 -14.84
CA GLN A 323 -11.16 1.93 -14.38
C GLN A 323 -12.28 2.92 -14.01
N GLN A 324 -12.09 3.65 -12.93
CA GLN A 324 -13.01 4.70 -12.51
C GLN A 324 -12.68 6.01 -13.24
N PRO A 325 -13.68 6.75 -13.76
CA PRO A 325 -13.44 8.07 -14.34
C PRO A 325 -12.85 9.05 -13.32
N GLY A 326 -11.98 9.96 -13.78
CA GLY A 326 -11.34 10.98 -12.94
C GLY A 326 -9.92 10.59 -12.49
N SER A 327 -9.42 9.45 -12.97
CA SER A 327 -8.08 8.95 -12.69
C SER A 327 -7.04 9.33 -13.74
N GLU A 328 -7.42 10.12 -14.75
CA GLU A 328 -6.55 10.47 -15.87
C GLU A 328 -5.45 11.45 -15.38
N ASN A 329 -4.36 10.89 -14.86
CA ASN A 329 -3.27 11.65 -14.23
C ASN A 329 -2.13 11.91 -15.23
N ALA A 330 -1.68 13.17 -15.33
CA ALA A 330 -0.63 13.58 -16.25
C ALA A 330 0.70 12.83 -16.09
N ALA A 331 1.04 12.38 -14.88
CA ALA A 331 2.28 11.67 -14.59
C ALA A 331 2.30 10.24 -15.15
N LEU A 332 1.13 9.57 -15.22
CA LEU A 332 1.05 8.14 -15.52
C LEU A 332 0.16 7.78 -16.72
N VAL A 333 -0.64 8.72 -17.24
CA VAL A 333 -1.53 8.46 -18.39
C VAL A 333 -0.78 7.92 -19.61
N GLY A 334 0.42 8.43 -19.88
CA GLY A 334 1.26 7.97 -20.99
C GLY A 334 1.88 6.59 -20.79
N LEU A 335 1.91 6.08 -19.55
CA LEU A 335 2.34 4.73 -19.22
C LEU A 335 1.17 3.74 -19.28
N ILE A 336 0.02 4.13 -18.75
CA ILE A 336 -1.14 3.24 -18.55
C ILE A 336 -1.94 3.08 -19.84
N TYR A 337 -2.13 4.17 -20.58
CA TYR A 337 -2.80 4.19 -21.89
C TYR A 337 -1.78 4.30 -23.03
N SER A 338 -0.58 3.75 -22.80
CA SER A 338 0.51 3.66 -23.77
C SER A 338 0.11 2.82 -25.00
N PRO A 339 0.71 3.07 -26.17
CA PRO A 339 0.62 2.13 -27.30
C PRO A 339 1.30 0.78 -27.02
N ASP A 340 2.12 0.65 -25.97
CA ASP A 340 2.78 -0.59 -25.57
C ASP A 340 2.01 -1.29 -24.43
N VAL A 341 2.20 -2.61 -24.28
CA VAL A 341 1.65 -3.35 -23.13
C VAL A 341 2.27 -2.84 -21.82
N PHE A 342 1.44 -2.68 -20.78
CA PHE A 342 1.90 -2.20 -19.49
C PHE A 342 3.08 -3.04 -18.96
N PRO A 343 4.22 -2.44 -18.56
CA PRO A 343 5.46 -3.19 -18.31
C PRO A 343 5.35 -4.29 -17.25
N PHE A 344 4.57 -4.08 -16.18
CA PHE A 344 4.40 -5.11 -15.15
C PHE A 344 3.60 -6.30 -15.68
N SER A 345 2.58 -6.04 -16.49
CA SER A 345 1.83 -7.10 -17.15
C SER A 345 2.71 -7.85 -18.14
N GLN A 346 3.48 -7.14 -18.97
CA GLN A 346 4.42 -7.76 -19.90
C GLN A 346 5.41 -8.69 -19.17
N ASP A 347 6.06 -8.21 -18.11
CA ASP A 347 7.00 -9.02 -17.34
C ASP A 347 6.30 -10.21 -16.65
N TRP A 348 5.09 -10.03 -16.12
CA TRP A 348 4.32 -11.11 -15.52
C TRP A 348 4.00 -12.22 -16.53
N PHE A 349 3.50 -11.85 -17.72
CA PHE A 349 3.17 -12.82 -18.76
C PHE A 349 4.42 -13.49 -19.35
N HIS A 350 5.52 -12.76 -19.54
CA HIS A 350 6.77 -13.36 -20.02
C HIS A 350 7.48 -14.26 -19.01
N PHE A 351 7.55 -13.85 -17.74
CA PHE A 351 8.47 -14.46 -16.79
C PHE A 351 7.78 -15.39 -15.78
N VAL A 352 6.44 -15.38 -15.72
CA VAL A 352 5.66 -16.22 -14.81
C VAL A 352 4.64 -17.10 -15.54
N VAL A 353 3.86 -16.53 -16.46
CA VAL A 353 2.76 -17.27 -17.13
C VAL A 353 3.28 -18.10 -18.30
N PHE A 354 4.09 -17.49 -19.16
CA PHE A 354 4.62 -18.10 -20.38
C PHE A 354 6.15 -18.09 -20.36
N ASP A 355 6.76 -17.55 -21.42
CA ASP A 355 8.19 -17.38 -21.58
C ASP A 355 8.48 -16.07 -22.37
N PRO A 356 9.74 -15.60 -22.39
CA PRO A 356 10.11 -14.32 -23.02
C PRO A 356 9.99 -14.28 -24.54
N SER A 357 9.64 -15.39 -25.19
CA SER A 357 9.38 -15.44 -26.64
C SER A 357 7.90 -15.31 -27.00
N PHE A 358 7.01 -15.33 -26.00
CA PHE A 358 5.58 -15.07 -26.19
C PHE A 358 5.35 -13.62 -26.63
N ASP A 359 4.42 -13.40 -27.56
CA ASP A 359 4.06 -12.06 -28.03
C ASP A 359 2.93 -11.46 -27.17
N VAL A 360 3.28 -10.61 -26.21
CA VAL A 360 2.32 -10.01 -25.27
C VAL A 360 1.32 -9.07 -25.92
N GLU A 361 1.56 -8.56 -27.12
CA GLU A 361 0.57 -7.75 -27.86
C GLU A 361 -0.63 -8.60 -28.32
N THR A 362 -0.48 -9.93 -28.32
CA THR A 362 -1.53 -10.88 -28.74
C THR A 362 -2.35 -11.46 -27.59
N LEU A 363 -2.09 -11.03 -26.35
CA LEU A 363 -2.79 -11.51 -25.16
C LEU A 363 -4.31 -11.43 -25.33
N ASP A 364 -5.01 -12.50 -24.98
CA ASP A 364 -6.48 -12.53 -25.00
C ASP A 364 -7.09 -13.12 -23.71
N LEU A 365 -8.43 -13.24 -23.70
CA LEU A 365 -9.15 -13.78 -22.55
C LEU A 365 -8.70 -15.20 -22.14
N SER A 366 -8.22 -16.01 -23.08
CA SER A 366 -7.73 -17.36 -22.78
C SER A 366 -6.39 -17.32 -22.05
N ASP A 367 -5.50 -16.41 -22.43
CA ASP A 367 -4.22 -16.20 -21.73
C ASP A 367 -4.42 -15.67 -20.31
N TYR A 368 -5.40 -14.77 -20.13
CA TYR A 368 -5.76 -14.25 -18.82
C TYR A 368 -6.33 -15.36 -17.91
N GLN A 369 -7.11 -16.29 -18.45
CA GLN A 369 -7.57 -17.45 -17.70
C GLN A 369 -6.42 -18.38 -17.31
N ILE A 370 -5.41 -18.54 -18.17
CA ILE A 370 -4.19 -19.31 -17.83
C ILE A 370 -3.46 -18.67 -16.65
N ALA A 371 -3.31 -17.34 -16.64
CA ALA A 371 -2.67 -16.63 -15.52
C ALA A 371 -3.45 -16.81 -14.21
N GLU A 372 -4.78 -16.73 -14.25
CA GLU A 372 -5.63 -16.92 -13.08
C GLU A 372 -5.65 -18.38 -12.59
N ASP A 373 -5.65 -19.36 -13.49
CA ASP A 373 -5.59 -20.78 -13.13
C ASP A 373 -4.22 -21.16 -12.55
N LEU A 374 -3.13 -20.53 -13.01
CA LEU A 374 -1.78 -20.79 -12.53
C LEU A 374 -1.60 -20.31 -11.08
N ASN A 375 -2.04 -19.10 -10.77
CA ASN A 375 -2.03 -18.45 -9.44
C ASN A 375 -0.89 -18.91 -8.51
N PRO A 376 0.38 -18.68 -8.90
CA PRO A 376 1.52 -19.28 -8.21
C PRO A 376 1.58 -18.78 -6.77
N PHE A 377 1.67 -19.72 -5.83
CA PHE A 377 1.70 -19.44 -4.38
C PHE A 377 0.51 -18.60 -3.87
N ASN A 378 -0.63 -18.68 -4.54
CA ASN A 378 -1.82 -17.90 -4.23
C ASN A 378 -1.56 -16.38 -4.28
N ILE A 379 -0.79 -15.91 -5.26
CA ILE A 379 -0.46 -14.48 -5.43
C ILE A 379 -1.70 -13.60 -5.63
N ALA A 380 -2.79 -14.16 -6.13
CA ALA A 380 -4.09 -13.48 -6.21
C ALA A 380 -4.44 -12.75 -4.90
N THR A 381 -4.06 -13.31 -3.74
CA THR A 381 -4.22 -12.67 -2.43
C THR A 381 -5.67 -12.21 -2.21
N PHE A 382 -6.62 -13.07 -2.59
CA PHE A 382 -8.04 -12.73 -2.63
C PHE A 382 -8.87 -13.65 -1.72
N ASN A 383 -8.27 -14.21 -0.67
CA ASN A 383 -8.97 -15.06 0.29
C ASN A 383 -9.88 -14.21 1.21
N GLY A 384 -11.20 -14.38 1.09
CA GLY A 384 -12.17 -13.67 1.92
C GLY A 384 -12.30 -14.15 3.37
N ASN A 385 -11.69 -15.28 3.77
CA ASN A 385 -11.78 -15.75 5.15
C ASN A 385 -10.62 -15.22 6.00
N LEU A 386 -10.90 -14.20 6.81
CA LEU A 386 -9.93 -13.57 7.70
C LEU A 386 -10.11 -13.98 9.19
N SER A 387 -10.81 -15.09 9.45
CA SER A 387 -11.19 -15.52 10.81
C SER A 387 -9.99 -15.69 11.74
N SER A 388 -8.87 -16.21 11.25
CA SER A 388 -7.66 -16.41 12.06
C SER A 388 -7.09 -15.08 12.55
N PHE A 389 -7.03 -14.06 11.69
CA PHE A 389 -6.57 -12.72 12.04
C PHE A 389 -7.58 -11.98 12.95
N GLN A 390 -8.87 -12.09 12.66
CA GLN A 390 -9.92 -11.51 13.51
C GLN A 390 -9.90 -12.11 14.92
N SER A 391 -9.85 -13.44 15.04
CA SER A 391 -10.00 -14.16 16.33
C SER A 391 -8.87 -13.89 17.33
N ARG A 392 -7.68 -13.54 16.86
CA ARG A 392 -6.54 -13.12 17.70
C ARG A 392 -6.56 -11.62 18.04
N GLY A 393 -7.55 -10.87 17.52
CA GLY A 393 -7.73 -9.45 17.78
C GLY A 393 -7.02 -8.51 16.82
N GLY A 394 -6.48 -9.01 15.70
CA GLY A 394 -5.77 -8.20 14.72
C GLY A 394 -6.66 -7.15 14.07
N LYS A 395 -6.10 -5.98 13.74
CA LYS A 395 -6.79 -4.83 13.14
C LYS A 395 -6.20 -4.46 11.77
N VAL A 396 -7.05 -4.18 10.80
CA VAL A 396 -6.68 -3.72 9.46
C VAL A 396 -7.35 -2.39 9.17
N ILE A 397 -6.53 -1.39 8.86
CA ILE A 397 -6.96 -0.19 8.15
C ILE A 397 -6.53 -0.37 6.70
N THR A 398 -7.49 -0.38 5.78
CA THR A 398 -7.20 -0.29 4.35
C THR A 398 -7.74 1.02 3.80
N TYR A 399 -7.04 1.61 2.84
CA TYR A 399 -7.48 2.82 2.17
C TYR A 399 -7.21 2.68 0.67
N HIS A 400 -7.98 3.40 -0.16
CA HIS A 400 -7.74 3.43 -1.60
C HIS A 400 -8.08 4.81 -2.14
N GLY A 401 -7.13 5.40 -2.89
CA GLY A 401 -7.36 6.65 -3.60
C GLY A 401 -8.46 6.50 -4.64
N GLN A 402 -9.41 7.44 -4.69
CA GLN A 402 -10.52 7.37 -5.65
C GLN A 402 -10.14 7.88 -7.04
N ALA A 403 -8.97 8.53 -7.18
CA ALA A 403 -8.36 8.91 -8.45
C ALA A 403 -7.15 8.02 -8.80
N ASP A 404 -7.08 6.81 -8.23
CA ASP A 404 -5.98 5.85 -8.46
C ASP A 404 -5.99 5.34 -9.91
N GLU A 405 -4.94 5.69 -10.64
CA GLU A 405 -4.77 5.39 -12.06
C GLU A 405 -4.28 3.96 -12.32
N LEU A 406 -3.60 3.35 -11.35
CA LEU A 406 -2.91 2.07 -11.53
C LEU A 406 -3.74 0.88 -11.08
N ILE A 407 -4.53 1.05 -10.02
CA ILE A 407 -5.35 -0.01 -9.42
C ILE A 407 -6.74 0.56 -9.19
N ALA A 408 -7.76 -0.09 -9.75
CA ALA A 408 -9.12 0.39 -9.60
C ALA A 408 -9.58 0.26 -8.13
N PRO A 409 -10.05 1.35 -7.47
CA PRO A 409 -10.49 1.32 -6.07
C PRO A 409 -11.70 0.42 -5.85
N THR A 410 -12.50 0.22 -6.88
CA THR A 410 -13.64 -0.72 -6.85
C THR A 410 -13.20 -2.17 -6.60
N ASP A 411 -11.94 -2.55 -6.89
CA ASP A 411 -11.46 -3.90 -6.57
C ASP A 411 -11.32 -4.11 -5.06
N THR A 412 -10.91 -3.06 -4.32
CA THR A 412 -10.91 -3.08 -2.85
C THR A 412 -12.33 -3.11 -2.27
N GLU A 413 -13.29 -2.43 -2.91
CA GLU A 413 -14.72 -2.58 -2.55
C GLU A 413 -15.20 -4.02 -2.75
N PHE A 414 -14.87 -4.63 -3.89
CA PHE A 414 -15.24 -6.03 -4.14
C PHE A 414 -14.62 -6.98 -3.13
N TYR A 415 -13.37 -6.77 -2.76
CA TYR A 415 -12.71 -7.56 -1.74
C TYR A 415 -13.34 -7.37 -0.35
N TYR A 416 -13.65 -6.13 0.07
CA TYR A 416 -14.37 -5.87 1.32
C TYR A 416 -15.68 -6.66 1.37
N HIS A 417 -16.48 -6.60 0.31
CA HIS A 417 -17.72 -7.37 0.22
C HIS A 417 -17.49 -8.88 0.12
N HIS A 418 -16.40 -9.32 -0.51
CA HIS A 418 -16.02 -10.73 -0.57
C HIS A 418 -15.68 -11.28 0.82
N VAL A 419 -14.94 -10.52 1.64
CA VAL A 419 -14.66 -10.86 3.04
C VAL A 419 -15.95 -10.98 3.83
N ALA A 420 -16.80 -9.94 3.80
CA ALA A 420 -18.08 -9.92 4.49
C ALA A 420 -18.96 -11.14 4.16
N ARG A 421 -19.10 -11.45 2.86
CA ARG A 421 -19.87 -12.62 2.41
C ARG A 421 -19.25 -13.95 2.81
N THR A 422 -17.92 -14.08 2.72
CA THR A 422 -17.21 -15.34 3.00
C THR A 422 -17.26 -15.68 4.49
N MET A 423 -17.10 -14.68 5.35
CA MET A 423 -17.18 -14.84 6.80
C MET A 423 -18.62 -14.84 7.33
N GLY A 424 -19.60 -14.41 6.52
CA GLY A 424 -20.99 -14.27 6.93
C GLY A 424 -21.22 -13.12 7.91
N LEU A 425 -20.38 -12.09 7.87
CA LEU A 425 -20.40 -10.95 8.80
C LEU A 425 -21.06 -9.72 8.16
N PRO A 426 -21.99 -9.05 8.86
CA PRO A 426 -22.48 -7.74 8.42
C PRO A 426 -21.38 -6.67 8.57
N PRO A 427 -21.50 -5.49 7.91
CA PRO A 427 -20.51 -4.42 8.01
C PRO A 427 -20.12 -4.04 9.43
N SER A 428 -21.06 -4.04 10.38
CA SER A 428 -20.79 -3.72 11.79
C SER A 428 -19.85 -4.72 12.49
N GLU A 429 -19.86 -6.00 12.09
CA GLU A 429 -18.95 -7.02 12.63
C GLU A 429 -17.61 -7.02 11.89
N ILE A 430 -17.61 -6.65 10.60
CA ILE A 430 -16.37 -6.37 9.85
C ILE A 430 -15.65 -5.16 10.47
N ASP A 431 -16.37 -4.10 10.83
CA ASP A 431 -15.85 -2.86 11.44
C ASP A 431 -15.09 -3.09 12.76
N GLU A 432 -15.23 -4.26 13.40
CA GLU A 432 -14.49 -4.63 14.61
C GLU A 432 -13.01 -4.94 14.33
N PHE A 433 -12.65 -5.29 13.09
CA PHE A 433 -11.28 -5.69 12.74
C PHE A 433 -10.78 -5.22 11.38
N LEU A 434 -11.65 -4.88 10.43
CA LEU A 434 -11.29 -4.40 9.09
C LEU A 434 -12.10 -3.14 8.78
N ARG A 435 -11.43 -1.99 8.63
CA ARG A 435 -12.04 -0.74 8.20
C ARG A 435 -11.40 -0.28 6.89
N PHE A 436 -12.24 0.00 5.91
CA PHE A 436 -11.84 0.49 4.59
C PHE A 436 -12.22 1.96 4.44
N PHE A 437 -11.29 2.82 4.00
CA PHE A 437 -11.51 4.23 3.72
C PHE A 437 -11.31 4.55 2.24
N ARG A 438 -12.30 5.21 1.62
CA ARG A 438 -12.19 5.73 0.26
C ARG A 438 -11.70 7.17 0.34
N ILE A 439 -10.55 7.46 -0.24
CA ILE A 439 -9.89 8.76 -0.11
C ILE A 439 -10.17 9.56 -1.38
N SER A 440 -11.07 10.54 -1.30
CA SER A 440 -11.48 11.33 -2.46
C SER A 440 -10.31 12.12 -3.05
N GLY A 441 -10.21 12.11 -4.39
CA GLY A 441 -9.17 12.80 -5.17
C GLY A 441 -7.73 12.38 -4.87
N MET A 442 -7.49 11.30 -4.12
CA MET A 442 -6.15 10.74 -3.95
C MET A 442 -5.80 9.85 -5.15
N SER A 443 -4.62 10.06 -5.73
CA SER A 443 -4.04 9.20 -6.77
C SER A 443 -3.43 7.92 -6.17
N HIS A 444 -2.67 7.16 -6.96
CA HIS A 444 -2.05 5.93 -6.47
C HIS A 444 -1.12 6.18 -5.27
N CYS A 445 -1.52 5.69 -4.09
CA CYS A 445 -0.78 5.75 -2.81
C CYS A 445 -0.49 7.13 -2.18
N GLU A 446 -0.42 8.18 -2.99
CA GLU A 446 -0.15 9.55 -2.56
C GLU A 446 -0.56 10.54 -3.66
N THR A 447 -0.46 11.83 -3.36
CA THR A 447 -0.78 12.92 -4.30
C THR A 447 -2.23 12.88 -4.83
N GLY A 448 -2.49 13.63 -5.90
CA GLY A 448 -3.82 13.79 -6.51
C GLY A 448 -4.49 15.12 -6.12
N PRO A 449 -5.60 15.49 -6.78
CA PRO A 449 -6.28 16.76 -6.54
C PRO A 449 -6.93 16.89 -5.15
N GLY A 450 -7.24 15.77 -4.50
CA GLY A 450 -7.99 15.68 -3.25
C GLY A 450 -7.19 15.87 -1.97
N ALA A 451 -7.86 15.71 -0.84
CA ALA A 451 -7.26 15.77 0.49
C ALA A 451 -6.53 14.46 0.83
N TRP A 452 -5.42 14.18 0.13
CA TRP A 452 -4.73 12.89 0.10
C TRP A 452 -3.75 12.65 1.25
N GLU A 453 -3.31 13.69 1.96
CA GLU A 453 -2.39 13.53 3.11
C GLU A 453 -3.15 12.96 4.31
N ILE A 454 -2.98 11.66 4.55
CA ILE A 454 -3.61 10.89 5.63
C ILE A 454 -2.58 10.16 6.51
N GLY A 455 -1.31 10.58 6.49
CA GLY A 455 -0.22 9.99 7.26
C GLY A 455 0.11 8.54 6.89
N GLN A 456 0.00 8.22 5.60
CA GLN A 456 0.32 6.90 5.05
C GLN A 456 1.80 6.74 4.66
N THR A 457 2.51 7.85 4.50
CA THR A 457 3.93 7.97 4.14
C THR A 457 4.51 9.21 4.82
N LEU A 458 5.82 9.46 4.68
CA LEU A 458 6.43 10.72 5.15
C LEU A 458 5.84 11.94 4.43
N SER A 459 5.62 11.86 3.10
CA SER A 459 4.95 12.89 2.31
C SER A 459 3.51 13.09 2.77
N GLY A 460 2.78 12.00 3.00
CA GLY A 460 1.42 12.00 3.53
C GLY A 460 1.28 12.52 4.97
N ALA A 461 2.41 12.72 5.68
CA ALA A 461 2.50 13.38 6.98
C ALA A 461 3.13 14.77 6.87
N SER A 462 2.90 15.48 5.76
CA SER A 462 3.41 16.83 5.50
C SER A 462 4.94 16.94 5.55
N GLY A 463 5.66 15.84 5.28
CA GLY A 463 7.12 15.79 5.32
C GLY A 463 7.75 15.95 6.71
N ASN A 464 6.96 15.98 7.78
CA ASN A 464 7.45 16.23 9.13
C ASN A 464 6.62 15.50 10.21
N LEU A 465 7.25 15.11 11.32
CA LEU A 465 6.65 14.32 12.37
C LEU A 465 6.45 15.18 13.62
N THR A 466 5.30 15.84 13.68
CA THR A 466 4.87 16.70 14.79
C THR A 466 3.69 16.05 15.52
N PRO A 467 3.34 16.48 16.74
CA PRO A 467 2.13 15.98 17.40
C PRO A 467 0.85 16.14 16.58
N GLU A 468 0.78 17.15 15.71
CA GLU A 468 -0.37 17.40 14.84
C GLU A 468 -0.41 16.44 13.63
N THR A 469 0.73 16.21 12.97
CA THR A 469 0.82 15.29 11.81
C THR A 469 0.80 13.80 12.22
N LEU A 470 0.99 13.54 13.51
CA LEU A 470 0.85 12.22 14.15
C LEU A 470 -0.47 12.08 14.92
N ASP A 471 -1.42 13.00 14.75
CA ASP A 471 -2.77 12.84 15.32
C ASP A 471 -3.44 11.59 14.71
N PRO A 472 -3.92 10.63 15.52
CA PRO A 472 -4.62 9.44 15.04
C PRO A 472 -5.90 9.70 14.24
N GLU A 473 -6.44 10.92 14.22
CA GLU A 473 -7.51 11.32 13.32
C GLU A 473 -7.02 11.64 11.91
N ARG A 474 -5.75 12.03 11.74
CA ARG A 474 -5.14 12.47 10.47
C ARG A 474 -4.10 11.52 9.92
N ASN A 475 -3.68 10.54 10.70
CA ASN A 475 -2.56 9.66 10.37
C ASN A 475 -2.94 8.19 10.55
N VAL A 476 -3.05 7.46 9.44
CA VAL A 476 -3.51 6.06 9.41
C VAL A 476 -2.62 5.10 10.20
N LEU A 477 -1.31 5.36 10.27
CA LEU A 477 -0.40 4.52 11.07
C LEU A 477 -0.67 4.71 12.56
N THR A 478 -0.76 5.95 13.03
CA THR A 478 -1.09 6.22 14.43
C THR A 478 -2.53 5.85 14.77
N ALA A 479 -3.45 5.89 13.80
CA ALA A 479 -4.82 5.41 13.93
C ALA A 479 -4.87 3.90 14.20
N VAL A 480 -4.11 3.07 13.46
CA VAL A 480 -4.08 1.62 13.71
C VAL A 480 -3.41 1.30 15.05
N VAL A 481 -2.38 2.06 15.44
CA VAL A 481 -1.76 1.94 16.78
C VAL A 481 -2.79 2.20 17.87
N ARG A 482 -3.53 3.31 17.78
CA ARG A 482 -4.58 3.64 18.75
C ARG A 482 -5.66 2.57 18.79
N TRP A 483 -6.02 1.99 17.63
CA TRP A 483 -7.00 0.92 17.58
C TRP A 483 -6.50 -0.36 18.27
N VAL A 484 -5.27 -0.78 18.01
CA VAL A 484 -4.68 -2.00 18.61
C VAL A 484 -4.45 -1.84 20.11
N GLU A 485 -3.88 -0.71 20.54
CA GLU A 485 -3.40 -0.52 21.92
C GLU A 485 -4.47 0.03 22.87
N GLU A 486 -5.41 0.81 22.35
CA GLU A 486 -6.43 1.50 23.16
C GLU A 486 -7.86 1.03 22.84
N GLY A 487 -8.05 0.24 21.79
CA GLY A 487 -9.37 -0.24 21.35
C GLY A 487 -10.22 0.85 20.68
N ILE A 488 -9.62 1.99 20.30
CA ILE A 488 -10.33 3.13 19.70
C ILE A 488 -10.13 3.11 18.19
N ALA A 489 -11.13 2.57 17.48
CA ALA A 489 -11.13 2.46 16.04
C ALA A 489 -11.50 3.80 15.36
N PRO A 490 -10.91 4.15 14.19
CA PRO A 490 -11.24 5.38 13.48
C PRO A 490 -12.57 5.24 12.70
N ASP A 491 -13.51 6.16 12.87
CA ASP A 491 -14.75 6.20 12.05
C ASP A 491 -14.56 6.96 10.74
N THR A 492 -13.62 7.90 10.72
CA THR A 492 -13.17 8.67 9.56
C THR A 492 -11.66 8.85 9.61
N ILE A 493 -11.04 9.19 8.49
CA ILE A 493 -9.65 9.65 8.43
C ILE A 493 -9.63 11.06 7.84
N LEU A 494 -9.10 12.03 8.58
CA LEU A 494 -9.00 13.43 8.16
C LEU A 494 -7.81 13.59 7.21
N GLY A 495 -8.12 13.74 5.92
CA GLY A 495 -7.17 14.08 4.88
C GLY A 495 -6.98 15.59 4.75
N THR A 496 -5.80 15.97 4.26
CA THR A 496 -5.43 17.38 4.01
C THR A 496 -4.97 17.57 2.57
N LYS A 497 -5.37 18.68 1.95
CA LYS A 497 -4.76 19.19 0.71
C LYS A 497 -4.06 20.50 1.02
N PHE A 498 -2.77 20.58 0.73
CA PHE A 498 -2.04 21.85 0.77
C PHE A 498 -2.10 22.56 -0.58
N VAL A 499 -1.98 23.89 -0.56
CA VAL A 499 -1.90 24.67 -1.79
C VAL A 499 -0.68 24.21 -2.59
N ASN A 500 -0.90 23.66 -3.80
CA ASN A 500 0.12 23.04 -4.64
C ASN A 500 0.96 21.96 -3.93
N ASP A 501 0.36 21.22 -2.99
CA ASP A 501 1.06 20.22 -2.16
C ASP A 501 2.33 20.79 -1.47
N THR A 502 2.31 22.09 -1.16
CA THR A 502 3.41 22.81 -0.51
C THR A 502 2.96 23.26 0.87
N THR A 503 3.50 22.64 1.91
CA THR A 503 3.05 22.84 3.30
C THR A 503 3.16 24.30 3.76
N GLU A 504 4.18 25.02 3.30
CA GLU A 504 4.44 26.42 3.62
C GLU A 504 3.39 27.39 3.05
N LEU A 505 2.65 26.96 2.02
CA LEU A 505 1.56 27.75 1.42
C LEU A 505 0.22 27.58 2.16
N GLY A 506 0.18 26.69 3.16
CA GLY A 506 -0.99 26.45 3.99
C GLY A 506 -1.98 25.45 3.40
N VAL A 507 -2.96 25.08 4.23
CA VAL A 507 -4.02 24.14 3.88
C VAL A 507 -4.98 24.80 2.89
N ALA A 508 -5.20 24.16 1.74
CA ALA A 508 -6.21 24.55 0.77
C ALA A 508 -7.60 24.10 1.22
N PHE A 509 -7.73 22.84 1.65
CA PHE A 509 -8.94 22.28 2.25
C PHE A 509 -8.63 21.01 3.03
N SER A 510 -9.61 20.49 3.76
CA SER A 510 -9.52 19.21 4.45
C SER A 510 -10.85 18.47 4.40
N ARG A 511 -10.77 17.13 4.44
CA ARG A 511 -11.94 16.26 4.34
C ARG A 511 -11.82 15.09 5.31
N ARG A 512 -12.89 14.78 6.05
CA ARG A 512 -12.99 13.51 6.80
C ARG A 512 -13.47 12.43 5.85
N HIS A 513 -12.56 11.58 5.39
CA HIS A 513 -12.86 10.46 4.51
C HIS A 513 -13.62 9.39 5.28
N CYS A 514 -14.75 8.97 4.73
CA CYS A 514 -15.68 8.07 5.38
C CYS A 514 -15.20 6.62 5.34
N ARG A 515 -15.45 5.88 6.41
CA ARG A 515 -15.35 4.41 6.36
C ARG A 515 -16.42 3.86 5.42
N TYR A 516 -16.04 2.93 4.56
CA TYR A 516 -16.95 2.20 3.68
C TYR A 516 -17.94 1.34 4.51
N PRO A 517 -19.22 1.22 4.12
CA PRO A 517 -19.84 1.69 2.87
C PRO A 517 -20.44 3.10 2.95
N PHE A 518 -20.08 3.91 3.94
CA PHE A 518 -20.55 5.30 3.99
C PHE A 518 -19.93 6.13 2.86
N ARG A 519 -20.68 7.14 2.44
CA ARG A 519 -20.25 8.17 1.47
C ARG A 519 -20.12 9.50 2.17
N ASN A 520 -19.18 10.31 1.69
CA ASN A 520 -19.13 11.71 2.08
C ASN A 520 -20.25 12.46 1.40
N ASN A 521 -20.99 13.25 2.17
CA ASN A 521 -22.10 14.04 1.66
C ASN A 521 -21.95 15.49 2.13
N PHE A 522 -21.85 16.40 1.17
CA PHE A 522 -21.87 17.84 1.40
C PHE A 522 -23.25 18.29 1.88
N ASP A 523 -23.30 19.21 2.85
CA ASP A 523 -24.54 19.72 3.41
C ASP A 523 -25.32 20.67 2.46
N GLY A 524 -24.69 21.09 1.36
CA GLY A 524 -25.25 21.97 0.33
C GLY A 524 -25.25 23.46 0.66
N THR A 525 -24.73 23.87 1.83
CA THR A 525 -24.80 25.26 2.31
C THR A 525 -23.53 25.79 2.99
N GLY A 526 -22.71 24.92 3.56
CA GLY A 526 -21.46 25.25 4.24
C GLY A 526 -20.32 25.54 3.26
N ASP A 527 -19.15 25.86 3.81
CA ASP A 527 -17.92 25.99 3.02
C ASP A 527 -17.40 24.58 2.70
N SER A 528 -17.39 24.20 1.42
CA SER A 528 -16.96 22.87 1.00
C SER A 528 -15.50 22.57 1.30
N THR A 529 -14.67 23.59 1.59
CA THR A 529 -13.26 23.41 1.97
C THR A 529 -13.09 22.95 3.43
N LEU A 530 -14.15 23.08 4.25
CA LEU A 530 -14.12 22.74 5.66
C LEU A 530 -14.66 21.33 5.92
N PRO A 531 -13.99 20.52 6.77
CA PRO A 531 -14.43 19.17 7.11
C PRO A 531 -15.85 19.09 7.70
N ASP A 532 -16.32 20.14 8.37
CA ASP A 532 -17.60 20.13 9.11
C ASP A 532 -18.82 20.38 8.22
N SER A 533 -18.61 20.80 6.97
CA SER A 533 -19.69 20.93 5.96
C SER A 533 -20.01 19.60 5.29
N TRP A 534 -19.33 18.52 5.68
CA TRP A 534 -19.45 17.18 5.13
C TRP A 534 -19.81 16.18 6.22
N SER A 535 -20.58 15.16 5.85
CA SER A 535 -20.99 14.11 6.78
C SER A 535 -21.03 12.74 6.10
N CYS A 536 -20.66 11.70 6.86
CA CYS A 536 -20.74 10.33 6.38
C CYS A 536 -22.18 9.81 6.46
N LYS A 537 -22.75 9.43 5.31
CA LYS A 537 -24.10 8.86 5.21
C LYS A 537 -24.10 7.50 4.55
N LEU A 538 -24.98 6.61 5.01
CA LEU A 538 -25.37 5.40 4.29
C LEU A 538 -26.53 5.77 3.39
N ASP A 539 -26.39 5.54 2.08
CA ASP A 539 -27.48 5.69 1.12
C ASP A 539 -28.33 4.42 1.01
#